data_AF-A0A150XUN1-F1
#
_entry.id   AF-A0A150XUN1-F1
#
_cell.length_a   1.000
_cell.length_b   1.000
_cell.length_c   1.000
_cell.angle_alpha   90.00
_cell.angle_beta   90.00
_cell.angle_gamma   90.00
#
_symmetry.space_group_name_H-M   'P 1'
#
loop_
_entity.id
_entity.type
_entity.pdbx_description
1 polymer ?
#
loop_
_entity_poly.entity_id
_entity_poly.type
_entity_poly.pdbx_seq_one_letter_code
_entity_poly.pdbx_strand_id
1 'polypeptide(L)'
;MEKKPHKPALFYTPRILSLVLILILGSFAVQAYQEAEVVIKESSPFTIYLLPVFILLLVTGISWKKARIGGTLFIIAGLFYVFQTNELSASSLAMVATPLILLGLLFHISQYYYEK
;
A
#
# COMPACT_ATOMS: atom_id res chain seq x y z
N MET A 1 21.91 7.30 20.85
CA MET A 1 20.94 8.33 21.29
C MET A 1 19.71 8.21 20.41
N GLU A 2 18.62 7.68 20.95
CA GLU A 2 17.34 7.50 20.25
C GLU A 2 16.68 8.87 20.11
N LYS A 3 16.70 9.46 18.90
CA LYS A 3 16.03 10.75 18.63
C LYS A 3 14.53 10.56 18.86
N LYS A 4 13.98 11.11 19.96
CA LYS A 4 12.54 11.12 20.19
C LYS A 4 11.88 11.99 19.11
N PRO A 5 10.83 11.51 18.42
CA PRO A 5 10.15 12.31 17.41
C PRO A 5 9.52 13.55 18.05
N HIS A 6 9.76 14.73 17.46
CA HIS A 6 9.12 15.98 17.88
C HIS A 6 7.58 15.92 17.78
N LYS A 7 7.03 15.01 16.96
CA LYS A 7 5.60 14.76 16.80
C LYS A 7 5.34 13.25 16.62
N PRO A 8 5.07 12.50 17.70
CA PRO A 8 4.88 11.04 17.62
C PRO A 8 3.73 10.66 16.68
N ALA A 9 2.66 11.46 16.64
CA ALA A 9 1.56 11.26 15.71
C ALA A 9 2.04 11.16 14.25
N LEU A 10 2.85 12.11 13.77
CA LEU A 10 3.32 12.15 12.38
C LEU A 10 4.18 10.92 12.00
N PHE A 11 4.86 10.33 12.98
CA PHE A 11 5.63 9.11 12.80
C PHE A 11 4.72 7.88 12.67
N TYR A 12 3.73 7.73 13.54
CA TYR A 12 2.85 6.55 13.51
C TYR A 12 1.77 6.60 12.42
N THR A 13 1.30 7.78 12.02
CA THR A 13 0.22 7.94 11.03
C THR A 13 0.45 7.15 9.72
N PRO A 14 1.58 7.30 8.98
CA PRO A 14 1.77 6.56 7.73
C PRO A 14 1.81 5.04 7.93
N ARG A 15 2.29 4.57 9.08
CA ARG A 15 2.42 3.14 9.40
C ARG A 15 1.06 2.51 9.69
N ILE A 16 0.22 3.19 10.47
CA ILE A 16 -1.13 2.73 10.75
C ILE A 16 -1.97 2.78 9.47
N LEU A 17 -1.90 3.88 8.72
CA LEU A 17 -2.64 4.02 7.47
C LEU A 17 -2.21 2.97 6.42
N SER A 18 -0.92 2.62 6.35
CA SER A 18 -0.47 1.59 5.41
C SER A 18 -1.03 0.20 5.75
N LEU A 19 -1.10 -0.15 7.04
CA LEU A 19 -1.75 -1.38 7.49
C LEU A 19 -3.25 -1.38 7.17
N VAL A 20 -3.95 -0.26 7.42
CA VAL A 20 -5.37 -0.12 7.08
C VAL A 20 -5.60 -0.27 5.58
N LEU A 21 -4.77 0.36 4.73
CA LEU A 21 -4.89 0.22 3.28
C LEU A 21 -4.69 -1.23 2.85
N ILE A 22 -3.68 -1.92 3.39
CA ILE A 22 -3.42 -3.33 3.10
C ILE A 22 -4.63 -4.20 3.47
N LEU A 23 -5.27 -3.95 4.62
CA LEU A 23 -6.46 -4.69 5.03
C LEU A 23 -7.64 -4.45 4.07
N ILE A 24 -7.85 -3.20 3.64
CA ILE A 24 -8.87 -2.86 2.65
C ILE A 24 -8.59 -3.59 1.33
N LEU A 25 -7.38 -3.50 0.79
CA LEU A 25 -7.00 -4.18 -0.46
C LEU A 25 -7.09 -5.70 -0.34
N GLY A 26 -6.69 -6.27 0.80
CA GLY A 26 -6.84 -7.68 1.11
C GLY A 26 -8.30 -8.13 1.12
N SER A 27 -9.22 -7.31 1.64
CA SER A 27 -10.65 -7.64 1.64
C SER A 27 -11.25 -7.72 0.23
N PHE A 28 -10.79 -6.88 -0.70
CA PHE A 28 -11.18 -6.95 -2.12
C PHE A 28 -10.67 -8.23 -2.79
N ALA A 29 -9.45 -8.67 -2.45
CA ALA A 29 -8.92 -9.91 -2.97
C ALA A 29 -9.70 -11.14 -2.48
N VAL A 30 -10.18 -11.12 -1.23
CA VAL A 30 -11.06 -12.17 -0.69
C VAL A 30 -12.44 -12.16 -1.38
N GLN A 31 -13.03 -10.99 -1.62
CA GLN A 31 -14.30 -10.88 -2.36
C GLN A 31 -14.17 -11.41 -3.80
N ALA A 32 -13.13 -11.00 -4.52
CA ALA A 32 -12.86 -11.47 -5.88
C ALA A 32 -12.67 -13.00 -5.95
N TYR A 33 -12.11 -13.60 -4.90
CA TYR A 33 -11.99 -15.05 -4.79
C TYR A 33 -13.34 -15.76 -4.61
N GLN A 34 -14.19 -15.24 -3.72
CA GLN A 34 -15.52 -15.81 -3.48
C GLN A 34 -16.41 -15.74 -4.72
N GLU A 35 -16.32 -14.66 -5.50
CA GLU A 35 -17.03 -14.53 -6.78
C GLU A 35 -16.50 -15.51 -7.84
N ALA A 36 -15.19 -15.75 -7.87
CA ALA A 36 -14.57 -16.70 -8.81
C ALA A 36 -14.91 -18.17 -8.52
N GLU A 37 -15.13 -18.56 -7.26
CA GLU A 37 -15.54 -19.93 -6.91
C GLU A 37 -16.89 -20.34 -7.52
N VAL A 38 -17.78 -19.37 -7.82
CA VAL A 38 -19.08 -19.63 -8.47
C VAL A 38 -18.93 -19.91 -9.98
N VAL A 39 -17.83 -19.46 -10.60
CA VAL A 39 -17.58 -19.55 -12.05
C VAL A 39 -16.31 -20.38 -12.32
N ILE A 40 -16.34 -21.67 -11.93
CA ILE A 40 -15.52 -22.77 -12.48
C ILE A 40 -13.96 -22.63 -12.40
N LYS A 41 -13.37 -23.36 -11.43
CA LYS A 41 -12.20 -24.28 -11.56
C LYS A 41 -10.76 -23.78 -11.70
N GLU A 42 -10.45 -22.48 -11.61
CA GLU A 42 -9.05 -22.05 -11.53
C GLU A 42 -8.74 -21.34 -10.20
N SER A 43 -7.79 -21.88 -9.44
CA SER A 43 -7.14 -21.22 -8.29
C SER A 43 -6.24 -20.03 -8.71
N SER A 44 -6.31 -19.62 -9.97
CA SER A 44 -5.48 -18.61 -10.62
C SER A 44 -5.80 -17.15 -10.18
N PRO A 45 -7.09 -16.73 -10.03
CA PRO A 45 -7.41 -15.35 -9.67
C PRO A 45 -6.92 -14.96 -8.27
N PHE A 46 -6.96 -15.90 -7.31
CA PHE A 46 -6.56 -15.65 -5.92
C PHE A 46 -5.13 -15.12 -5.82
N THR A 47 -4.19 -15.77 -6.53
CA THR A 47 -2.77 -15.38 -6.49
C THR A 47 -2.54 -14.01 -7.10
N ILE A 48 -3.28 -13.66 -8.16
CA ILE A 48 -3.16 -12.37 -8.85
C ILE A 48 -3.61 -11.21 -7.95
N TYR A 49 -4.64 -11.40 -7.12
CA TYR A 49 -5.12 -10.37 -6.19
C TYR A 49 -4.40 -10.37 -4.83
N LEU A 50 -3.94 -11.51 -4.31
CA LEU A 50 -3.23 -11.58 -3.01
C LEU A 50 -1.75 -11.23 -3.10
N LEU A 51 -1.08 -11.54 -4.21
CA LEU A 51 0.35 -11.27 -4.36
C LEU A 51 0.69 -9.77 -4.20
N PRO A 52 -0.06 -8.82 -4.80
CA PRO A 52 0.13 -7.40 -4.55
C PRO A 52 0.00 -7.02 -3.06
N VAL A 53 -0.95 -7.64 -2.34
CA VAL A 53 -1.19 -7.38 -0.91
C VAL A 53 0.01 -7.85 -0.07
N PHE A 54 0.56 -9.03 -0.36
CA PHE A 54 1.78 -9.51 0.32
C PHE A 54 3.01 -8.65 0.01
N ILE A 55 3.15 -8.16 -1.23
CA ILE A 55 4.21 -7.22 -1.58
C ILE A 55 4.07 -5.94 -0.76
N LEU A 56 2.87 -5.37 -0.65
CA LEU A 56 2.62 -4.17 0.15
C LEU A 56 2.86 -4.40 1.65
N LEU A 57 2.57 -5.59 2.17
CA LEU A 57 2.95 -6.01 3.53
C LEU A 57 4.47 -5.97 3.74
N LEU A 58 5.23 -6.54 2.81
CA LEU A 58 6.71 -6.49 2.87
C LEU A 58 7.22 -5.04 2.78
N VAL A 59 6.67 -4.24 1.87
CA VAL A 59 7.00 -2.80 1.75
C VAL A 59 6.71 -2.08 3.06
N THR A 60 5.57 -2.35 3.69
CA THR A 60 5.23 -1.80 5.02
C THR A 60 6.26 -2.23 6.07
N GLY A 61 6.62 -3.51 6.14
CA GLY A 61 7.64 -3.99 7.07
C GLY A 61 9.00 -3.29 6.88
N ILE A 62 9.42 -3.09 5.62
CA ILE A 62 10.65 -2.35 5.30
C ILE A 62 10.53 -0.87 5.70
N SER A 63 9.37 -0.25 5.44
CA SER A 63 9.11 1.17 5.73
C SER A 63 9.21 1.51 7.21
N TRP A 64 9.01 0.53 8.11
CA TRP A 64 9.09 0.75 9.55
C TRP A 64 10.51 1.09 10.00
N LYS A 65 11.51 0.40 9.45
CA LYS A 65 12.94 0.68 9.70
C LYS A 65 13.54 1.70 8.75
N LYS A 66 13.07 1.75 7.49
CA LYS A 66 13.60 2.61 6.43
C LYS A 66 12.46 3.34 5.71
N ALA A 67 11.91 4.37 6.37
CA ALA A 67 10.73 5.10 5.89
C ALA A 67 10.90 5.70 4.48
N ARG A 68 12.08 6.20 4.11
CA ARG A 68 12.40 6.73 2.77
C ARG A 68 12.26 5.66 1.70
N ILE A 69 12.86 4.49 1.92
CA ILE A 69 12.80 3.38 0.97
C ILE A 69 11.36 2.89 0.84
N GLY A 70 10.69 2.67 1.98
CA GLY A 70 9.29 2.26 2.00
C GLY A 70 8.37 3.25 1.29
N GLY A 71 8.55 4.55 1.54
CA GLY A 71 7.78 5.62 0.89
C GLY A 71 7.97 5.63 -0.62
N THR A 72 9.21 5.51 -1.09
CA THR A 72 9.50 5.41 -2.53
C THR A 72 8.89 4.15 -3.16
N LEU A 73 8.95 3.00 -2.47
CA LEU A 73 8.32 1.76 -2.93
C LEU A 73 6.79 1.89 -3.03
N PHE A 74 6.14 2.59 -2.10
CA PHE A 74 4.70 2.88 -2.18
C PHE A 74 4.34 3.75 -3.40
N ILE A 75 5.13 4.79 -3.68
CA ILE A 75 4.93 5.63 -4.88
C ILE A 75 5.10 4.78 -6.15
N ILE A 76 6.18 3.97 -6.22
CA ILE A 76 6.43 3.09 -7.36
C ILE A 76 5.28 2.09 -7.53
N ALA A 77 4.77 1.50 -6.46
CA ALA A 77 3.63 0.58 -6.52
C ALA A 77 2.37 1.27 -7.07
N GLY A 78 2.08 2.49 -6.62
CA GLY A 78 0.96 3.28 -7.13
C GLY A 78 1.12 3.63 -8.62
N LEU A 79 2.30 4.06 -9.06
CA LEU A 79 2.59 4.34 -10.46
C LEU A 79 2.55 3.07 -11.32
N PHE A 80 3.11 1.96 -10.83
CA PHE A 80 3.07 0.67 -11.51
C PHE A 80 1.62 0.23 -11.77
N TYR A 81 0.72 0.42 -10.79
CA TYR A 81 -0.69 0.15 -10.98
C TYR A 81 -1.29 0.99 -12.13
N VAL A 82 -0.99 2.28 -12.20
CA VAL A 82 -1.45 3.17 -13.28
C VAL A 82 -0.98 2.69 -14.65
N PHE A 83 0.27 2.25 -14.77
CA PHE A 83 0.81 1.80 -16.06
C PHE A 83 0.32 0.40 -16.46
N GLN A 84 0.04 -0.47 -15.49
CA GLN A 84 -0.37 -1.85 -15.76
C GLN A 84 -1.88 -1.96 -16.03
N THR A 85 -2.69 -1.06 -15.46
CA THR A 85 -4.13 -1.07 -15.67
C THR A 85 -4.48 -0.46 -17.02
N ASN A 86 -5.27 -1.19 -17.82
CA ASN A 86 -5.93 -0.61 -19.01
C ASN A 86 -7.19 0.21 -18.63
N GLU A 87 -7.64 0.05 -17.38
CA GLU A 87 -8.79 0.75 -16.80
C GLU A 87 -8.31 2.00 -16.07
N LEU A 88 -8.21 3.12 -16.82
CA LEU A 88 -7.88 4.45 -16.28
C LEU A 88 -9.12 5.21 -15.80
N SER A 89 -10.13 4.49 -15.33
CA SER A 89 -11.32 5.11 -14.73
C SER A 89 -10.92 5.89 -13.47
N ALA A 90 -11.55 7.05 -13.26
CA ALA A 90 -11.26 7.91 -12.11
C ALA A 90 -11.47 7.16 -10.78
N SER A 91 -12.45 6.26 -10.74
CA SER A 91 -12.74 5.39 -9.58
C SER A 91 -11.59 4.43 -9.27
N SER A 92 -11.08 3.70 -10.28
CA SER A 92 -9.97 2.76 -10.13
C SER A 92 -8.71 3.45 -9.59
N LEU A 93 -8.36 4.58 -10.21
CA LEU A 93 -7.20 5.38 -9.80
C LEU A 93 -7.34 5.91 -8.37
N ALA A 94 -8.53 6.42 -8.02
CA ALA A 94 -8.82 6.95 -6.69
C ALA A 94 -8.78 5.87 -5.59
N MET A 95 -9.17 4.63 -5.90
CA MET A 95 -9.22 3.55 -4.93
C MET A 95 -7.86 2.88 -4.69
N VAL A 96 -6.96 2.86 -5.68
CA VAL A 96 -5.70 2.11 -5.58
C VAL A 96 -4.48 3.02 -5.72
N ALA A 97 -4.30 3.68 -6.86
CA ALA A 97 -3.10 4.46 -7.14
C ALA A 97 -2.95 5.66 -6.19
N THR A 98 -4.02 6.42 -6.00
CA THR A 98 -4.04 7.61 -5.14
C THR A 98 -3.62 7.31 -3.70
N PRO A 99 -4.25 6.36 -2.97
CA PRO A 99 -3.86 6.08 -1.59
C PRO A 99 -2.43 5.53 -1.46
N LEU A 100 -1.94 4.75 -2.44
CA LEU A 100 -0.54 4.28 -2.44
C LEU A 100 0.45 5.44 -2.59
N ILE A 101 0.22 6.35 -3.53
CA ILE A 101 1.09 7.52 -3.73
C ILE A 101 1.03 8.45 -2.51
N LEU A 102 -0.16 8.72 -1.98
CA LEU A 102 -0.33 9.56 -0.79
C LEU A 102 0.40 8.98 0.43
N LEU A 103 0.31 7.66 0.66
CA LEU A 103 1.07 7.00 1.72
C LEU A 103 2.58 7.15 1.51
N GLY A 104 3.06 6.98 0.28
CA GLY A 104 4.47 7.14 -0.02
C GLY A 104 4.98 8.54 0.29
N LEU A 105 4.23 9.57 -0.11
CA LEU A 105 4.51 10.97 0.25
C LEU A 105 4.48 11.17 1.76
N LEU A 106 3.51 10.59 2.46
CA LEU A 106 3.38 10.70 3.91
C LEU A 106 4.56 10.05 4.64
N PHE A 107 5.09 8.92 4.14
CA PHE A 107 6.33 8.33 4.66
C PHE A 107 7.52 9.28 4.50
N HIS A 108 7.67 9.93 3.35
CA HIS A 108 8.73 10.93 3.13
C HIS A 108 8.59 12.13 4.06
N ILE A 109 7.37 12.67 4.20
CA ILE A 109 7.07 13.77 5.12
C ILE A 109 7.39 13.36 6.56
N SER A 110 6.94 12.18 6.99
CA SER A 110 7.20 11.68 8.35
C SER A 110 8.69 11.57 8.66
N GLN A 111 9.50 11.14 7.68
CA GLN A 111 10.95 11.04 7.86
C GLN A 111 11.62 12.40 7.90
N TYR A 112 11.19 13.36 7.08
CA TYR A 112 11.73 14.72 7.11
C TYR A 112 11.57 15.38 8.49
N TYR A 113 10.40 15.20 9.13
CA TYR A 113 10.14 15.69 10.49
C TYR A 113 10.76 14.85 11.61
N TYR A 114 11.20 13.63 11.31
CA TYR A 114 11.90 12.78 12.27
C TYR A 114 13.41 13.09 12.30
N GLU A 115 13.99 13.47 11.15
CA GLU A 115 15.42 13.78 11.05
C GLU A 115 15.78 15.17 11.59
N LYS A 116 14.88 16.15 11.42
CA LYS A 116 14.95 17.49 12.04
C LYS A 116 14.67 17.42 13.53
#